data_AF-A0A0S8JDQ3-F1
#
_entry.id   AF-A0A0S8JDQ3-F1
#
_cell.length_a   1.000
_cell.length_b   1.000
_cell.length_c   1.000
_cell.angle_alpha   90.00
_cell.angle_beta   90.00
_cell.angle_gamma   90.00
#
_symmetry.space_group_name_H-M   'P 1'
#
loop_
_entity.id
_entity.type
_entity.pdbx_description
1 polymer ?
#
loop_
_entity_poly.entity_id
_entity_poly.type
_entity_poly.pdbx_seq_one_letter_code
_entity_poly.pdbx_strand_id
1 'polypeptide(L)' 'HPYVLSRRWIVGKPWTDLDESATAQETLHRLSLGLIRRCRKGIYLGFSELGEQGYEHKGDLLKAVDKALLINSTLEDHRP' A
#
# COMPACT_ATOMS: atom_id res chain seq x y z
N HIS A 1 8.42 -10.16 -14.35
CA HIS A 1 8.62 -9.77 -12.94
C HIS A 1 9.92 -8.97 -12.78
N PRO A 2 9.87 -7.64 -12.62
CA PRO A 2 11.05 -6.83 -12.33
C PRO A 2 11.70 -7.14 -10.97
N TYR A 3 10.97 -7.76 -10.04
CA TYR A 3 11.44 -8.09 -8.69
C TYR A 3 12.46 -9.24 -8.64
N VAL A 4 12.21 -10.32 -9.39
CA VAL A 4 13.14 -11.46 -9.51
C VAL A 4 14.41 -11.11 -10.29
N LEU A 5 14.40 -10.03 -11.06
CA LEU A 5 15.55 -9.49 -11.77
C LEU A 5 16.29 -8.40 -10.98
N SER A 6 15.79 -8.04 -9.80
CA SER A 6 16.47 -7.06 -8.96
C SER A 6 17.77 -7.64 -8.40
N ARG A 7 18.81 -6.80 -8.28
CA ARG A 7 20.11 -7.21 -7.69
C ARG A 7 20.01 -7.69 -6.24
N ARG A 8 18.89 -7.40 -5.57
CA ARG A 8 18.63 -7.79 -4.18
C ARG A 8 17.92 -9.14 -4.08
N TRP A 9 17.47 -9.71 -5.20
CA TRP A 9 16.83 -11.02 -5.22
C TRP A 9 17.85 -12.13 -5.02
N ILE A 10 17.51 -13.11 -4.19
CA ILE A 10 18.36 -14.27 -3.93
C ILE A 10 18.26 -15.21 -5.12
N VAL A 11 19.39 -15.43 -5.80
CA VAL A 11 19.48 -16.35 -6.93
C VAL A 11 19.05 -17.76 -6.49
N GLY A 12 18.14 -18.38 -7.25
CA GLY A 12 17.59 -19.70 -6.94
C GLY A 12 16.38 -19.70 -5.99
N LYS A 13 16.01 -18.55 -5.39
CA LYS A 13 14.74 -18.45 -4.65
C LYS A 13 13.57 -18.41 -5.66
N PRO A 14 12.58 -19.31 -5.56
CA PRO A 14 11.38 -19.25 -6.39
C PRO A 14 10.55 -18.03 -6.01
N TRP A 15 9.94 -17.40 -7.01
CA TRP A 15 8.93 -16.36 -6.80
C TRP A 15 7.61 -17.03 -6.48
N THR A 16 7.07 -16.74 -5.30
CA THR A 16 5.81 -17.33 -4.81
C THR A 16 4.65 -16.35 -4.92
N ASP A 17 3.43 -16.85 -4.84
CA ASP A 17 2.22 -16.00 -4.74
C ASP A 17 2.26 -15.08 -3.51
N LEU A 18 2.95 -15.52 -2.44
CA LEU A 18 3.19 -14.69 -1.26
C LEU A 18 4.15 -13.54 -1.58
N ASP A 19 5.21 -13.78 -2.35
CA ASP A 19 6.12 -12.72 -2.79
C ASP A 19 5.38 -11.74 -3.71
N GLU A 20 4.52 -12.22 -4.61
CA GLU A 20 3.70 -11.38 -5.50
C GLU A 20 2.77 -10.47 -4.71
N SER A 21 1.96 -11.05 -3.83
CA SER A 21 1.00 -10.30 -3.01
C SER A 21 1.69 -9.30 -2.07
N ALA A 22 2.77 -9.69 -1.39
CA ALA A 22 3.53 -8.80 -0.52
C ALA A 22 4.12 -7.61 -1.29
N THR A 23 4.64 -7.88 -2.49
CA THR A 23 5.25 -6.86 -3.35
C THR A 23 4.23 -5.90 -3.94
N ALA A 24 3.06 -6.41 -4.35
CA ALA A 24 1.95 -5.58 -4.79
C ALA A 24 1.48 -4.65 -3.66
N GLN A 25 1.32 -5.19 -2.45
CA GLN A 25 0.91 -4.42 -1.27
C GLN A 25 1.94 -3.35 -0.86
N GLU A 26 3.24 -3.65 -0.91
CA GLU A 26 4.30 -2.68 -0.65
C GLU A 26 4.30 -1.55 -1.70
N THR A 27 4.18 -1.92 -2.97
CA THR A 27 4.15 -0.96 -4.08
C THR A 27 2.98 0.01 -3.92
N LEU A 28 1.79 -0.54 -3.67
CA LEU A 28 0.58 0.25 -3.46
C LEU A 28 0.73 1.18 -2.26
N HIS A 29 1.24 0.68 -1.13
CA HIS A 29 1.47 1.49 0.06
C HIS A 29 2.41 2.68 -0.21
N ARG A 30 3.55 2.43 -0.87
CA ARG A 30 4.53 3.48 -1.18
C ARG A 30 3.98 4.54 -2.13
N LEU A 31 3.24 4.12 -3.16
CA LEU A 31 2.60 5.02 -4.11
C LEU A 31 1.54 5.88 -3.43
N SER A 32 0.63 5.25 -2.68
CA SER A 32 -0.42 5.93 -1.92
C SER A 32 0.17 6.93 -0.95
N LEU A 33 1.17 6.54 -0.14
CA LEU A 33 1.85 7.45 0.78
C LEU A 33 2.48 8.65 0.07
N GLY A 34 3.15 8.42 -1.07
CA GLY A 34 3.75 9.48 -1.86
C GLY A 34 2.73 10.45 -2.45
N LEU A 35 1.56 9.95 -2.87
CA LEU A 35 0.45 10.77 -3.38
C LEU A 35 -0.19 11.58 -2.24
N ILE A 36 -0.49 10.93 -1.11
CA ILE A 36 -1.06 11.55 0.10
C ILE A 36 -0.19 12.72 0.57
N ARG A 37 1.14 12.52 0.67
CA ARG A 37 2.08 13.58 1.08
C ARG A 37 2.17 14.76 0.11
N ARG A 38 1.78 14.57 -1.16
CA ARG A 38 1.73 15.63 -2.17
C ARG A 38 0.41 16.41 -2.14
N CYS A 39 -0.65 15.86 -1.55
CA CYS A 39 -1.91 16.58 -1.35
C CYS A 39 -1.71 17.71 -0.32
N ARG A 40 -2.04 18.94 -0.70
CA ARG A 40 -1.87 20.16 0.13
C ARG A 40 -3.17 20.70 0.74
N LYS A 41 -4.32 20.22 0.28
CA LYS A 41 -5.65 20.73 0.68
C LYS A 41 -6.43 19.70 1.48
N GLY A 42 -6.54 18.49 0.94
CA GLY A 42 -7.30 17.39 1.54
C GLY A 42 -7.38 16.23 0.55
N ILE A 43 -7.84 15.07 1.04
CA ILE A 43 -8.03 13.86 0.24
C ILE A 43 -9.48 13.45 0.37
N TYR A 44 -10.14 13.21 -0.76
CA TYR A 44 -11.48 12.64 -0.80
C TYR A 44 -11.35 11.15 -1.12
N LEU A 45 -11.94 10.30 -0.29
CA LEU A 45 -11.99 8.86 -0.50
C LEU A 45 -13.39 8.48 -0.95
N GLY A 46 -13.50 7.96 -2.17
CA GLY A 46 -14.71 7.32 -2.68
C GLY A 46 -14.56 5.81 -2.59
N PHE A 47 -15.53 5.13 -1.98
CA PHE A 47 -15.57 3.67 -1.90
C PHE A 47 -16.73 3.15 -2.74
N SER A 48 -16.51 2.03 -3.43
CA SER A 48 -17.57 1.26 -4.07
C SER A 48 -17.74 -0.04 -3.29
N GLU A 49 -18.93 -0.30 -2.79
CA GLU A 49 -19.28 -1.52 -2.04
C GLU A 49 -19.34 -2.77 -2.95
N LEU A 50 -19.28 -2.58 -4.27
CA LEU A 50 -19.40 -3.64 -5.27
C LEU A 50 -18.05 -3.94 -5.94
N GLY A 51 -17.41 -5.02 -5.53
CA GLY A 51 -16.35 -5.67 -6.31
C GLY A 51 -16.96 -6.56 -7.41
N GLU A 52 -16.27 -6.73 -8.55
CA GLU A 52 -16.70 -7.59 -9.66
C GLU A 52 -16.96 -9.06 -9.27
N GLN A 53 -16.51 -9.49 -8.10
CA GLN A 53 -16.60 -10.86 -7.60
C GLN A 53 -17.55 -11.01 -6.39
N GLY A 54 -18.24 -9.95 -5.98
CA GLY A 54 -19.18 -10.00 -4.84
C GLY A 54 -18.52 -10.20 -3.46
N TYR A 55 -17.19 -10.07 -3.36
CA TYR A 55 -16.48 -10.08 -2.09
C TYR A 55 -16.25 -8.64 -1.59
N GLU A 56 -16.79 -8.32 -0.41
CA GLU A 56 -16.47 -7.11 0.35
C GLU A 56 -15.07 -7.21 0.96
N HIS A 57 -14.04 -7.12 0.12
CA HIS A 57 -12.72 -6.77 0.61
C HIS A 57 -12.64 -5.25 0.64
N LYS A 58 -12.49 -4.64 1.83
CA LYS A 58 -11.97 -3.27 1.95
C LYS A 58 -10.79 -3.15 0.98
N GLY A 59 -10.97 -2.41 -0.12
CA GLY A 59 -10.05 -2.46 -1.25
C GLY A 59 -8.62 -2.21 -0.79
N ASP A 60 -7.62 -2.85 -1.41
CA ASP A 60 -6.23 -2.75 -0.94
C ASP A 60 -5.71 -1.31 -0.88
N LEU A 61 -6.31 -0.42 -1.68
CA LEU A 61 -6.08 1.02 -1.61
C LEU A 61 -6.51 1.61 -0.26
N LEU A 62 -7.70 1.26 0.25
CA LEU A 62 -8.18 1.71 1.57
C LEU A 62 -7.21 1.26 2.67
N LYS A 63 -6.79 -0.01 2.66
CA LYS A 63 -5.81 -0.52 3.62
C LYS A 63 -4.48 0.24 3.54
N ALA A 64 -4.02 0.56 2.33
CA ALA A 64 -2.79 1.32 2.12
C ALA A 64 -2.91 2.77 2.63
N VAL A 65 -4.07 3.41 2.45
CA VAL A 65 -4.38 4.75 2.97
C VAL A 65 -4.46 4.74 4.50
N ASP A 66 -5.20 3.80 5.10
CA ASP A 66 -5.29 3.64 6.56
C ASP A 66 -3.89 3.51 7.18
N LYS A 67 -3.05 2.62 6.62
CA LYS A 67 -1.66 2.44 7.06
C LYS A 67 -0.83 3.71 6.94
N ALA A 68 -1.04 4.51 5.90
CA ALA A 68 -0.31 5.77 5.69
C ALA A 68 -0.72 6.85 6.70
N LEU A 69 -2.00 6.90 7.09
CA LEU A 69 -2.51 7.87 8.06
C LEU A 69 -2.07 7.53 9.50
N LEU A 70 -2.05 6.24 9.86
CA LEU A 70 -1.61 5.78 11.19
C LEU A 70 -0.13 6.09 11.49
N ILE A 71 0.72 6.18 10.48
CA ILE A 71 2.16 6.51 10.66
C ILE A 71 2.36 7.99 11.01
N ASN A 72 1.46 8.89 10.58
CA ASN A 72 1.61 10.31 10.86
C ASN A 72 1.08 10.68 12.26
N SER A 73 0.08 9.98 12.80
CA SER A 73 -0.47 10.28 14.13
C SER A 73 0.52 10.00 15.27
N THR A 74 1.46 9.08 15.09
CA THR A 74 2.52 8.79 16.08
C THR A 74 3.65 9.82 16.06
N LEU A 75 3.77 10.61 14.99
CA LEU A 75 4.78 11.67 14.87
C LEU A 75 4.29 13.02 15.44
N GLU A 76 2.99 13.19 15.67
CA GLU A 76 2.43 14.42 16.27
C GLU A 76 2.29 14.36 17.80
N ASP A 77 2.37 13.18 18.42
CA ASP A 77 2.18 12.97 19.87
C ASP A 77 3.45 13.20 20.73
N HIS A 78 4.57 13.57 20.09
CA HIS A 78 5.84 13.84 20.77
C HIS A 78 6.42 15.22 20.42
N ARG A 79 5.62 16.28 20.59
CA ARG A 79 6.16 17.65 20.69
C ARG A 79 5.95 18.19 22.11
N PRO A 80 7.01 18.51 22.86
CA PRO A 80 6.90 19.26 24.12
C PRO A 80 6.45 20.71 23.89
#